data_AF-A0A916BV73-F1
#
_entry.id   AF-A0A916BV73-F1
#
_cell.length_a   1.000
_cell.length_b   1.000
_cell.length_c   1.000
_cell.angle_alpha   90.00
_cell.angle_beta   90.00
_cell.angle_gamma   90.00
#
_symmetry.space_group_name_H-M   'P 1'
#
loop_
_entity.id
_entity.type
_entity.pdbx_description
1 polymer ?
#
loop_
_entity_poly.entity_id
_entity_poly.type
_entity_poly.pdbx_seq_one_letter_code
_entity_poly.pdbx_strand_id
1 'polypeptide(L)'
;MKRWLLVLTVVAMSLVVVSPVLAHEDTGCAHDVATIASLRECVVHAQQMGHIESDRVAQKLIKQLAKAQAYLDCGKVDKAIDKLEDFIGKIQDQAGRHIDPMHAEHLIHHAHMVIATLDS
;
A
#
# COMPACT_ATOMS: atom_id res chain seq x y z
N MET A 1 6.28 10.45 -66.28
CA MET A 1 7.06 9.81 -65.20
C MET A 1 7.19 10.77 -64.01
N LYS A 2 6.06 11.11 -63.38
CA LYS A 2 5.96 12.22 -62.41
C LYS A 2 4.83 11.95 -61.41
N ARG A 3 4.85 10.75 -60.84
CA ARG A 3 3.89 10.29 -59.81
C ARG A 3 4.56 9.51 -58.68
N TRP A 4 5.87 9.27 -58.76
CA TRP A 4 6.62 8.41 -57.82
C TRP A 4 7.43 9.19 -56.79
N LEU A 5 7.35 10.53 -56.78
CA LEU A 5 8.14 11.40 -55.90
C LEU A 5 7.41 11.85 -54.62
N LEU A 6 6.16 11.43 -54.41
CA LEU A 6 5.32 11.90 -53.30
C LEU A 6 5.19 10.94 -52.12
N VAL A 7 5.79 9.74 -52.19
CA VAL A 7 5.64 8.72 -51.13
C VAL A 7 6.78 8.76 -50.10
N LEU A 8 7.87 9.49 -50.37
CA LEU A 8 9.09 9.46 -49.54
C LEU A 8 9.17 10.52 -48.43
N THR A 9 8.18 11.41 -48.30
CA THR A 9 8.22 12.54 -47.35
C THR A 9 7.36 12.37 -46.08
N VAL A 10 6.79 11.20 -45.81
CA VAL A 10 5.94 10.97 -44.61
C VAL A 10 6.69 10.24 -43.47
N VAL A 11 7.96 9.88 -43.65
CA VAL A 11 8.73 9.11 -42.64
C VAL A 11 9.30 9.97 -41.49
N ALA A 12 9.20 11.31 -41.57
CA ALA A 12 9.98 12.20 -40.71
C ALA A 12 9.32 12.61 -39.37
N MET A 13 8.13 12.12 -38.98
CA MET A 13 7.40 12.73 -37.86
C MET A 13 6.68 11.75 -36.92
N SER A 14 7.31 10.61 -36.63
CA SER A 14 6.76 9.62 -35.69
C SER A 14 7.76 9.19 -34.60
N LEU A 15 8.56 10.14 -34.08
CA LEU A 15 9.24 9.96 -32.80
C LEU A 15 8.42 10.69 -31.73
N VAL A 16 7.25 10.14 -31.44
CA VAL A 16 6.55 10.45 -30.19
C VAL A 16 7.44 9.89 -29.09
N VAL A 17 8.12 10.80 -28.40
CA VAL A 17 8.86 10.50 -27.17
C VAL A 17 7.84 9.98 -26.18
N VAL A 18 7.77 8.66 -26.03
CA VAL A 18 7.05 8.05 -24.90
C VAL A 18 7.96 8.29 -23.70
N SER A 19 7.84 9.47 -23.09
CA SER A 19 8.38 9.66 -21.74
C SER A 19 7.67 8.63 -20.87
N PRO A 20 8.40 7.75 -20.15
CA PRO A 20 7.78 7.04 -19.05
C PRO A 20 7.35 8.14 -18.09
N VAL A 21 6.05 8.42 -18.04
CA VAL A 21 5.45 9.05 -16.89
C VAL A 21 5.73 8.04 -15.78
N LEU A 22 6.75 8.33 -14.97
CA LEU A 22 6.83 7.79 -13.64
C LEU A 22 5.56 8.31 -12.97
N ALA A 23 4.50 7.51 -13.00
CA ALA A 23 3.47 7.61 -12.02
C ALA A 23 4.21 7.40 -10.70
N HIS A 24 4.60 8.49 -10.06
CA HIS A 24 4.85 8.49 -8.65
C HIS A 24 3.47 8.20 -8.08
N GLU A 25 3.18 6.91 -7.93
CA GLU A 25 2.04 6.43 -7.18
C GLU A 25 2.23 7.10 -5.83
N ASP A 26 1.38 8.09 -5.54
CA ASP A 26 1.38 8.78 -4.28
C ASP A 26 1.07 7.73 -3.23
N THR A 27 2.13 7.09 -2.74
CA THR A 27 2.11 6.12 -1.65
C THR A 27 1.88 6.86 -0.34
N GLY A 28 1.65 8.18 -0.35
CA GLY A 28 1.21 8.95 0.81
C GLY A 28 -0.23 8.62 1.17
N CYS A 29 -0.43 7.69 2.11
CA CYS A 29 -1.67 7.72 2.86
C CYS A 29 -1.65 8.99 3.73
N ALA A 30 -2.43 10.00 3.37
CA ALA A 30 -2.52 11.28 4.09
C ALA A 30 -3.19 11.09 5.46
N HIS A 31 -2.46 10.54 6.42
CA HIS A 31 -2.92 10.31 7.79
C HIS A 31 -1.98 11.06 8.74
N ASP A 32 -2.30 12.33 9.04
CA ASP A 32 -1.54 13.20 9.94
C ASP A 32 -1.46 12.66 11.40
N VAL A 33 -2.21 11.60 11.72
CA VAL A 33 -2.17 10.92 13.02
C VAL A 33 -2.09 9.41 12.81
N ALA A 34 -1.03 8.79 13.33
CA ALA A 34 -0.82 7.34 13.30
C ALA A 34 -1.77 6.64 14.28
N THR A 35 -2.97 6.29 13.81
CA THR A 35 -3.99 5.56 14.58
C THR A 35 -4.23 4.16 14.00
N ILE A 36 -4.73 3.23 14.83
CA ILE A 36 -5.15 1.89 14.36
C ILE A 36 -6.24 2.01 13.27
N ALA A 37 -7.13 3.00 13.36
CA ALA A 37 -8.15 3.28 12.35
C ALA A 37 -7.52 3.66 10.99
N SER A 38 -6.58 4.61 10.99
CA SER A 38 -5.87 5.01 9.76
C SER A 38 -5.05 3.86 9.16
N LEU A 39 -4.45 3.00 9.98
CA LEU A 39 -3.75 1.81 9.53
C LEU A 39 -4.70 0.80 8.87
N ARG A 40 -5.93 0.66 9.39
CA ARG A 40 -6.96 -0.17 8.77
C ARG A 40 -7.38 0.37 7.42
N GLU A 41 -7.52 1.68 7.29
CA GLU A 41 -7.82 2.34 6.02
C GLU A 41 -6.68 2.10 5.00
N CYS A 42 -5.41 2.14 5.44
CA CYS A 42 -4.27 1.77 4.58
C CYS A 42 -4.40 0.35 4.02
N VAL A 43 -4.81 -0.64 4.85
CA VAL A 43 -4.99 -2.02 4.39
C VAL A 43 -6.12 -2.14 3.37
N VAL A 44 -7.25 -1.45 3.62
CA VAL A 44 -8.38 -1.43 2.68
C VAL A 44 -7.98 -0.78 1.36
N HIS A 45 -7.29 0.35 1.41
CA HIS A 45 -6.82 1.06 0.23
C HIS A 45 -5.82 0.21 -0.56
N ALA A 46 -4.84 -0.39 0.11
CA ALA A 46 -3.85 -1.27 -0.54
C ALA A 46 -4.51 -2.49 -1.22
N GLN A 47 -5.59 -3.04 -0.65
CA GLN A 47 -6.38 -4.08 -1.30
C GLN A 47 -7.12 -3.55 -2.54
N GLN A 48 -7.78 -2.39 -2.45
CA GLN A 48 -8.51 -1.78 -3.57
C GLN A 48 -7.60 -1.44 -4.75
N MET A 49 -6.36 -1.07 -4.47
CA MET A 49 -5.34 -0.77 -5.48
C MET A 49 -4.64 -2.03 -6.01
N GLY A 50 -4.97 -3.22 -5.49
CA GLY A 50 -4.39 -4.50 -5.92
C GLY A 50 -3.01 -4.82 -5.34
N HIS A 51 -2.49 -3.99 -4.42
CA HIS A 51 -1.23 -4.25 -3.72
C HIS A 51 -1.37 -5.35 -2.65
N ILE A 52 -2.59 -5.68 -2.24
CA ILE A 52 -2.93 -6.91 -1.53
C ILE A 52 -3.87 -7.72 -2.41
N GLU A 53 -3.34 -8.69 -3.13
CA GLU A 53 -4.09 -9.50 -4.10
C GLU A 53 -5.12 -10.42 -3.41
N SER A 54 -4.77 -10.96 -2.25
CA SER A 54 -5.62 -11.96 -1.60
C SER A 54 -6.63 -11.31 -0.66
N ASP A 55 -7.92 -11.37 -1.03
CA ASP A 55 -9.03 -10.96 -0.17
C ASP A 55 -8.97 -11.62 1.22
N ARG A 56 -8.59 -12.91 1.26
CA ARG A 56 -8.45 -13.65 2.52
C ARG A 56 -7.36 -13.05 3.41
N VAL A 57 -6.24 -12.63 2.82
CA VAL A 57 -5.14 -11.98 3.55
C VAL A 57 -5.59 -10.62 4.05
N ALA A 58 -6.17 -9.78 3.19
CA ALA A 58 -6.68 -8.46 3.57
C ALA A 58 -7.71 -8.53 4.70
N GLN A 59 -8.69 -9.43 4.62
CA GLN A 59 -9.68 -9.63 5.68
C GLN A 59 -9.05 -10.10 6.99
N LYS A 60 -8.02 -10.96 6.94
CA LYS A 60 -7.30 -11.40 8.14
C LYS A 60 -6.57 -10.23 8.81
N LEU A 61 -5.89 -9.39 8.02
CA LEU A 61 -5.20 -8.19 8.49
C LEU A 61 -6.19 -7.21 9.13
N ILE A 62 -7.30 -6.89 8.46
CA ILE A 62 -8.38 -6.03 8.99
C ILE A 62 -8.92 -6.57 10.32
N LYS A 63 -9.12 -7.90 10.42
CA LYS A 63 -9.59 -8.54 11.66
C LYS A 63 -8.57 -8.42 12.81
N GLN A 64 -7.27 -8.45 12.52
CA GLN A 64 -6.24 -8.24 13.53
C GLN A 64 -6.28 -6.79 14.05
N LEU A 65 -6.39 -5.81 13.16
CA LEU A 65 -6.51 -4.39 13.53
C LEU A 65 -7.79 -4.11 14.33
N ALA A 66 -8.92 -4.73 13.96
CA ALA A 66 -10.15 -4.60 14.74
C ALA A 66 -10.01 -5.15 16.17
N LYS A 67 -9.23 -6.23 16.36
CA LYS A 67 -8.92 -6.75 17.70
C LYS A 67 -7.99 -5.83 18.48
N ALA A 68 -6.96 -5.27 17.83
CA ALA A 68 -6.06 -4.30 18.45
C ALA A 68 -6.85 -3.07 18.94
N GLN A 69 -7.74 -2.52 18.09
CA GLN A 69 -8.63 -1.43 18.46
C GLN A 69 -9.51 -1.80 19.67
N ALA A 70 -10.12 -2.99 19.67
CA ALA A 70 -10.95 -3.40 20.79
C ALA A 70 -10.18 -3.52 22.12
N TYR A 71 -8.90 -3.90 22.10
CA TYR A 71 -8.06 -3.85 23.29
C TYR A 71 -7.77 -2.41 23.73
N LEU A 72 -7.46 -1.53 22.78
CA LEU A 72 -7.21 -0.12 23.04
C LEU A 72 -8.45 0.56 23.65
N ASP A 73 -9.64 0.32 23.10
CA ASP A 73 -10.92 0.83 23.59
C ASP A 73 -11.22 0.37 25.04
N CYS A 74 -10.68 -0.78 25.43
CA CYS A 74 -10.77 -1.32 26.79
C CYS A 74 -9.65 -0.83 27.72
N GLY A 75 -8.80 0.12 27.29
CA GLY A 75 -7.64 0.60 28.03
C GLY A 75 -6.51 -0.42 28.18
N LYS A 76 -6.53 -1.53 27.43
CA LYS A 76 -5.52 -2.59 27.48
C LYS A 76 -4.44 -2.32 26.44
N VAL A 77 -3.65 -1.27 26.66
CA VAL A 77 -2.66 -0.75 25.71
C VAL A 77 -1.64 -1.83 25.31
N ASP A 78 -1.02 -2.52 26.27
CA ASP A 78 -0.04 -3.59 25.98
C ASP A 78 -0.61 -4.67 25.05
N LYS A 79 -1.86 -5.08 25.26
CA LYS A 79 -2.51 -6.08 24.40
C LYS A 79 -2.86 -5.54 23.01
N ALA A 80 -3.07 -4.24 22.88
CA ALA A 80 -3.24 -3.61 21.59
C ALA A 80 -1.90 -3.62 20.82
N ILE A 81 -0.80 -3.30 21.50
CA ILE A 81 0.56 -3.36 20.95
C ILE A 81 0.91 -4.79 20.52
N ASP A 82 0.72 -5.80 21.38
CA ASP A 82 0.94 -7.22 21.04
C ASP A 82 0.21 -7.62 19.74
N LYS A 83 -1.01 -7.09 19.52
CA LYS A 83 -1.81 -7.39 18.34
C LYS A 83 -1.33 -6.64 17.09
N LEU A 84 -0.71 -5.47 17.24
CA LEU A 84 -0.06 -4.75 16.16
C LEU A 84 1.25 -5.43 15.75
N GLU A 85 2.01 -6.00 16.70
CA GLU A 85 3.18 -6.83 16.40
C GLU A 85 2.79 -8.11 15.65
N ASP A 86 1.73 -8.80 16.09
CA ASP A 86 1.15 -9.95 15.36
C ASP A 86 0.74 -9.57 13.93
N PHE A 87 0.25 -8.33 13.74
CA PHE A 87 -0.14 -7.80 12.42
C PHE A 87 1.09 -7.55 11.55
N ILE A 88 2.17 -6.98 12.09
CA ILE A 88 3.45 -6.78 11.41
C ILE A 88 4.03 -8.13 10.96
N GLY A 89 4.10 -9.12 11.86
CA GLY A 89 4.58 -10.46 11.53
C GLY A 89 3.76 -11.09 10.42
N LYS A 90 2.44 -10.88 10.41
CA LYS A 90 1.58 -11.38 9.34
C LYS A 90 1.83 -10.68 8.00
N ILE A 91 2.15 -9.38 7.97
CA ILE A 91 2.53 -8.70 6.72
C ILE A 91 3.84 -9.27 6.19
N GLN A 92 4.85 -9.39 7.05
CA GLN A 92 6.16 -9.96 6.68
C GLN A 92 6.01 -11.36 6.08
N ASP A 93 5.18 -12.21 6.67
CA ASP A 93 4.87 -13.56 6.17
C ASP A 93 4.22 -13.59 4.78
N GLN A 94 3.60 -12.50 4.35
CA GLN A 94 2.83 -12.42 3.10
C GLN A 94 3.47 -11.52 2.04
N ALA A 95 4.50 -10.76 2.42
CA ALA A 95 5.29 -9.94 1.50
C ALA A 95 5.86 -10.80 0.37
N GLY A 96 5.72 -10.34 -0.87
CA GLY A 96 6.15 -11.05 -2.08
C GLY A 96 5.31 -12.29 -2.43
N ARG A 97 4.27 -12.62 -1.65
CA ARG A 97 3.35 -13.75 -1.91
C ARG A 97 1.95 -13.28 -2.27
N HIS A 98 1.40 -12.42 -1.43
CA HIS A 98 0.04 -11.89 -1.56
C HIS A 98 -0.03 -10.39 -1.28
N ILE A 99 1.08 -9.81 -0.83
CA ILE A 99 1.25 -8.38 -0.60
C ILE A 99 2.47 -7.95 -1.39
N ASP A 100 2.33 -6.91 -2.19
CA ASP A 100 3.44 -6.25 -2.87
C ASP A 100 4.54 -5.87 -1.85
N PRO A 101 5.83 -6.16 -2.10
CA PRO A 101 6.89 -5.89 -1.14
C PRO A 101 7.01 -4.43 -0.69
N MET A 102 6.83 -3.48 -1.61
CA MET A 102 6.89 -2.05 -1.27
C MET A 102 5.72 -1.65 -0.36
N HIS A 103 4.51 -2.14 -0.65
CA HIS A 103 3.36 -1.92 0.22
C HIS A 103 3.46 -2.64 1.55
N ALA A 104 4.10 -3.81 1.61
CA ALA A 104 4.38 -4.50 2.85
C ALA A 104 5.28 -3.65 3.76
N GLU A 105 6.38 -3.10 3.24
CA GLU A 105 7.27 -2.20 3.97
C GLU A 105 6.53 -0.96 4.47
N HIS A 106 5.73 -0.34 3.61
CA HIS A 106 4.93 0.83 3.94
C HIS A 106 3.92 0.55 5.08
N LEU A 107 3.19 -0.57 5.03
CA LEU A 107 2.26 -0.96 6.09
C LEU A 107 2.96 -1.28 7.42
N ILE A 108 4.14 -1.90 7.37
CA ILE A 108 4.96 -2.17 8.56
C ILE A 108 5.43 -0.85 9.18
N HIS A 109 5.88 0.11 8.37
CA HIS A 109 6.26 1.43 8.84
C HIS A 109 5.10 2.13 9.57
N HIS A 110 3.91 2.14 8.98
CA HIS A 110 2.73 2.71 9.62
C HIS A 110 2.35 1.99 10.92
N ALA A 111 2.46 0.66 10.97
CA ALA A 111 2.21 -0.08 12.19
C ALA A 111 3.18 0.28 13.32
N HIS A 112 4.48 0.45 13.02
CA HIS A 112 5.45 0.93 14.02
C HIS A 112 5.15 2.35 14.50
N MET A 113 4.71 3.25 13.61
CA MET A 113 4.29 4.61 14.01
C MET A 113 3.11 4.59 14.98
N VAL A 114 2.13 3.70 14.75
CA VAL A 114 1.00 3.51 15.68
C VAL A 114 1.51 2.97 17.02
N ILE A 115 2.37 1.94 17.02
CA ILE A 115 2.93 1.39 18.27
C ILE A 115 3.68 2.46 19.05
N ALA A 116 4.55 3.23 18.41
CA ALA A 116 5.31 4.31 19.05
C ALA A 116 4.39 5.39 19.66
N THR A 117 3.23 5.64 19.06
CA THR A 117 2.21 6.57 19.59
C THR A 117 1.46 5.99 20.80
N LEU A 118 1.33 4.67 20.88
CA LEU A 118 0.65 4.00 22.00
C LEU A 118 1.56 3.77 23.20
N ASP A 119 2.88 3.67 22.98
CA ASP A 119 3.89 3.42 24.01
C ASP A 119 4.42 4.71 24.68
N SER A 120 4.04 5.89 24.17
CA SER A 120 4.43 7.21 24.68
C SER A 120 3.49 7.73 25.77
#